data_AF-A0A3N6M777-F1
#
_entry.id   AF-A0A3N6M777-F1
#
_cell.length_a   1.000
_cell.length_b   1.000
_cell.length_c   1.000
_cell.angle_alpha   90.00
_cell.angle_beta   90.00
_cell.angle_gamma   90.00
#
_symmetry.space_group_name_H-M   'P 1'
#
loop_
_entity.id
_entity.type
_entity.pdbx_description
1 polymer ?
#
loop_
_entity_poly.entity_id
_entity_poly.type
_entity_poly.pdbx_seq_one_letter_code
_entity_poly.pdbx_strand_id
1 'polypeptide(L)'
;MSRSNRRGSLLLGALIVVFFLWSVPDTADVIAADPTSPTSVALVVAGALILVGGVAFVLAGVSDRLTVAGRTIEWWEFQGVGFAALGVYMAVSGLTQSSLASVLGVSMIVAGAGFLGFGLYRLRSGVPTEDAAASV
;
A
#
# COMPACT_ATOMS: atom_id res chain seq x y z
N MET A 1 5.26 -6.20 19.29
CA MET A 1 4.56 -5.06 18.64
C MET A 1 3.76 -4.29 19.67
N SER A 2 3.87 -2.96 19.74
CA SER A 2 3.07 -2.15 20.67
C SER A 2 1.59 -2.10 20.26
N ARG A 3 0.68 -1.97 21.24
CA ARG A 3 -0.78 -1.90 20.98
C ARG A 3 -1.16 -0.71 20.07
N SER A 4 -0.41 0.39 20.14
CA SER A 4 -0.62 1.59 19.30
C SER A 4 -0.31 1.30 17.83
N ASN A 5 0.84 0.70 17.54
CA ASN A 5 1.22 0.31 16.18
C ASN A 5 0.23 -0.67 15.58
N ARG A 6 -0.31 -1.58 16.40
CA ARG A 6 -1.28 -2.59 15.98
C ARG A 6 -2.60 -1.95 15.54
N ARG A 7 -3.11 -1.01 16.33
CA ARG A 7 -4.31 -0.23 15.99
C ARG A 7 -4.09 0.66 14.77
N GLY A 8 -2.92 1.31 14.67
CA GLY A 8 -2.57 2.16 13.54
C GLY A 8 -2.61 1.41 12.21
N SER A 9 -1.97 0.23 12.13
CA SER A 9 -2.01 -0.62 10.94
C SER A 9 -3.42 -1.05 10.58
N LEU A 10 -4.18 -1.48 11.58
CA LEU A 10 -5.53 -1.99 11.36
C LEU A 10 -6.46 -0.90 10.84
N LEU A 11 -6.39 0.30 11.43
CA LEU A 11 -7.17 1.45 10.99
C LEU A 11 -6.79 1.89 9.57
N LEU A 12 -5.48 1.98 9.28
CA LEU A 12 -5.00 2.34 7.95
C LEU A 12 -5.44 1.30 6.92
N GLY A 13 -5.25 0.01 7.20
CA GLY A 13 -5.64 -1.08 6.32
C GLY A 13 -7.16 -1.10 6.07
N ALA A 14 -7.97 -0.95 7.13
CA ALA A 14 -9.41 -0.88 7.01
C ALA A 14 -9.85 0.32 6.16
N LEU A 15 -9.26 1.50 6.38
CA LEU A 15 -9.55 2.69 5.60
C LEU A 15 -9.20 2.49 4.12
N ILE A 16 -8.06 1.89 3.81
CA ILE A 16 -7.65 1.58 2.43
C ILE A 16 -8.64 0.61 1.76
N VAL A 17 -9.04 -0.46 2.46
CA VAL A 17 -9.98 -1.45 1.90
C VAL A 17 -11.36 -0.81 1.67
N VAL A 18 -11.86 -0.02 2.62
CA VAL A 18 -13.13 0.70 2.46
C VAL A 18 -13.07 1.67 1.29
N PHE A 19 -11.98 2.44 1.18
CA PHE A 19 -11.75 3.35 0.05
C PHE A 19 -11.74 2.61 -1.29
N PHE A 20 -11.02 1.49 -1.38
CA PHE A 20 -10.97 0.67 -2.59
C PHE A 20 -12.38 0.19 -2.98
N LEU A 21 -13.11 -0.42 -2.05
CA LEU A 21 -14.47 -0.93 -2.30
C LEU A 21 -15.43 0.19 -2.74
N TRP A 22 -15.28 1.37 -2.16
CA TRP A 22 -16.06 2.54 -2.54
C TRP A 22 -15.73 3.03 -3.97
N SER A 23 -14.48 2.93 -4.40
CA SER A 23 -14.05 3.34 -5.75
C SER A 23 -14.34 2.33 -6.87
N VAL A 24 -14.72 1.09 -6.53
CA VAL A 24 -14.93 0.01 -7.53
C VAL A 24 -15.97 0.37 -8.59
N PRO A 25 -17.15 0.93 -8.27
CA PRO A 25 -18.18 1.22 -9.27
C PRO A 25 -17.66 2.18 -10.35
N ASP A 26 -17.08 3.31 -9.96
CA ASP A 26 -16.54 4.31 -10.90
C ASP A 26 -15.42 3.73 -11.77
N THR A 27 -14.57 2.90 -11.16
CA THR A 27 -13.47 2.23 -11.86
C THR A 27 -13.99 1.19 -12.86
N ALA A 28 -15.05 0.47 -12.51
CA ALA A 28 -15.66 -0.55 -13.35
C ALA A 28 -16.30 0.07 -14.60
N ASP A 29 -16.94 1.23 -14.48
CA ASP A 29 -17.51 1.95 -15.62
C ASP A 29 -16.43 2.36 -16.64
N VAL A 30 -15.28 2.84 -16.16
CA VAL A 30 -14.14 3.20 -17.04
C VAL A 30 -13.56 1.97 -17.74
N ILE A 31 -13.37 0.87 -17.01
CA ILE A 31 -12.83 -0.37 -17.57
C ILE A 31 -13.79 -0.99 -18.58
N ALA A 32 -15.10 -0.96 -18.30
CA ALA A 32 -16.11 -1.52 -19.19
C ALA A 32 -16.23 -0.73 -20.50
N ALA A 33 -16.01 0.59 -20.46
CA ALA A 33 -16.05 1.45 -21.64
C ALA A 33 -14.90 1.17 -22.63
N ASP A 34 -13.68 0.96 -22.13
CA ASP A 34 -12.53 0.56 -22.96
C ASP A 34 -11.52 -0.27 -22.16
N PRO A 35 -11.65 -1.62 -22.16
CA PRO A 35 -10.88 -2.49 -21.28
C PRO A 35 -9.40 -2.60 -21.66
N THR A 36 -9.05 -2.26 -22.90
CA THR A 36 -7.68 -2.37 -23.41
C THR A 36 -6.92 -1.04 -23.36
N SER A 37 -7.59 0.05 -22.99
CA SER A 37 -6.93 1.35 -22.86
C SER A 37 -5.81 1.30 -21.81
N PRO A 38 -4.73 2.08 -21.98
CA PRO A 38 -3.69 2.22 -20.97
C PRO A 38 -4.25 2.65 -19.60
N THR A 39 -5.28 3.49 -19.59
CA THR A 39 -5.97 3.93 -18.37
C THR A 39 -6.64 2.77 -17.65
N SER A 40 -7.40 1.94 -18.36
CA SER A 40 -8.08 0.78 -17.77
C SER A 40 -7.07 -0.25 -17.23
N VAL A 41 -5.99 -0.51 -17.97
CA VAL A 41 -4.90 -1.37 -17.49
C VAL A 41 -4.28 -0.80 -16.22
N ALA A 42 -4.00 0.50 -16.19
CA ALA A 42 -3.41 1.15 -15.03
C ALA A 42 -4.36 1.15 -13.82
N LEU A 43 -5.67 1.30 -14.03
CA LEU A 43 -6.69 1.18 -12.98
C LEU A 43 -6.75 -0.22 -12.38
N VAL A 44 -6.68 -1.27 -13.21
CA VAL A 44 -6.63 -2.66 -12.72
C VAL A 44 -5.37 -2.90 -11.88
N VAL A 45 -4.21 -2.46 -12.37
CA VAL A 45 -2.94 -2.59 -11.66
C VAL A 45 -2.95 -1.81 -10.35
N ALA A 46 -3.38 -0.55 -10.38
CA ALA A 46 -3.51 0.31 -9.21
C ALA A 46 -4.50 -0.29 -8.19
N GLY A 47 -5.66 -0.79 -8.65
CA GLY A 47 -6.66 -1.46 -7.85
C GLY A 47 -6.12 -2.71 -7.14
N ALA A 48 -5.39 -3.55 -7.86
CA ALA A 48 -4.74 -4.72 -7.28
C ALA A 48 -3.71 -4.33 -6.21
N LEU A 49 -2.88 -3.31 -6.48
CA LEU A 49 -1.85 -2.84 -5.54
C LEU A 49 -2.45 -2.25 -4.27
N ILE A 50 -3.48 -1.42 -4.38
CA ILE A 50 -4.10 -0.81 -3.20
C ILE A 50 -4.82 -1.86 -2.35
N LEU A 51 -5.46 -2.86 -2.98
CA LEU A 51 -6.08 -3.97 -2.27
C LEU A 51 -5.03 -4.82 -1.54
N VAL A 52 -3.93 -5.19 -2.21
CA VAL A 52 -2.81 -5.91 -1.59
C VAL A 52 -2.24 -5.11 -0.42
N GLY A 53 -2.03 -3.80 -0.60
CA GLY A 53 -1.53 -2.92 0.45
C GLY A 53 -2.46 -2.84 1.66
N GLY A 54 -3.76 -2.64 1.42
CA GLY A 54 -4.78 -2.61 2.46
C GLY A 54 -4.86 -3.92 3.25
N VAL A 55 -4.91 -5.07 2.54
CA VAL A 55 -4.90 -6.39 3.18
C VAL A 55 -3.62 -6.60 3.98
N ALA A 56 -2.46 -6.22 3.46
CA ALA A 56 -1.19 -6.34 4.18
C ALA A 56 -1.20 -5.52 5.49
N PHE A 57 -1.75 -4.30 5.49
CA PHE A 57 -1.90 -3.51 6.71
C PHE A 57 -2.91 -4.11 7.70
N VAL A 58 -4.01 -4.68 7.22
CA VAL A 58 -4.97 -5.41 8.07
C VAL A 58 -4.27 -6.60 8.73
N LEU A 59 -3.56 -7.42 7.94
CA LEU A 59 -2.82 -8.60 8.43
C LEU A 59 -1.76 -8.18 9.46
N ALA A 60 -0.99 -7.13 9.20
CA ALA A 60 -0.04 -6.57 10.16
C ALA A 60 -0.71 -6.09 11.46
N GLY A 61 -1.97 -5.64 11.39
CA GLY A 61 -2.76 -5.21 12.54
C GLY A 61 -3.39 -6.35 13.33
N VAL A 62 -3.72 -7.49 12.70
CA VAL A 62 -4.37 -8.61 13.40
C VAL A 62 -3.41 -9.70 13.82
N SER A 63 -2.30 -9.88 13.11
CA SER A 63 -1.38 -11.02 13.26
C SER A 63 0.03 -10.57 13.60
N ASP A 64 0.62 -11.18 14.64
CA ASP A 64 2.05 -10.99 14.94
C ASP A 64 2.95 -11.79 13.98
N ARG A 65 2.48 -12.98 13.56
CA ARG A 65 3.14 -13.90 12.64
C ARG A 65 2.13 -14.77 11.91
N LEU A 66 2.37 -15.06 10.63
CA LEU A 66 1.53 -15.92 9.79
C LEU A 66 2.42 -16.88 9.02
N THR A 67 2.13 -18.18 9.08
CA THR A 67 2.85 -19.18 8.29
C THR A 67 2.12 -19.41 6.98
N VAL A 68 2.74 -19.05 5.86
CA VAL A 68 2.22 -19.25 4.50
C VAL A 68 3.16 -20.18 3.77
N ALA A 69 2.66 -21.33 3.29
CA ALA A 69 3.45 -22.32 2.55
C ALA A 69 4.78 -22.72 3.24
N GLY A 70 4.76 -22.85 4.56
CA GLY A 70 5.95 -23.20 5.36
C GLY A 70 6.90 -22.03 5.66
N ARG A 71 6.62 -20.81 5.18
CA ARG A 71 7.35 -19.58 5.53
C ARG A 71 6.59 -18.79 6.57
N THR A 72 7.22 -18.51 7.70
CA THR A 72 6.71 -17.56 8.69
C THR A 72 6.98 -16.13 8.21
N ILE A 73 5.90 -15.37 8.03
CA ILE A 73 5.92 -13.94 7.71
C ILE A 73 5.54 -13.17 8.98
N GLU A 74 6.36 -12.20 9.34
CA GLU A 74 6.15 -11.38 10.54
C GLU A 74 5.34 -10.10 10.24
N TRP A 75 4.70 -9.55 11.27
CA TRP A 75 3.88 -8.33 11.18
C TRP A 75 4.58 -7.14 10.49
N TRP A 76 5.89 -6.97 10.69
CA TRP A 76 6.65 -5.86 10.10
C TRP A 76 6.91 -6.06 8.61
N GLU A 77 7.01 -7.31 8.14
CA GLU A 77 7.11 -7.64 6.72
C GLU A 77 5.79 -7.32 6.02
N PHE A 78 4.66 -7.63 6.66
CA PHE A 78 3.35 -7.22 6.15
C PHE A 78 3.21 -5.70 6.04
N GLN A 79 3.68 -4.92 7.03
CA GLN A 79 3.69 -3.46 6.90
C GLN A 79 4.62 -2.99 5.77
N GLY A 80 5.80 -3.61 5.61
CA GLY A 80 6.72 -3.30 4.53
C GLY A 80 6.10 -3.50 3.15
N VAL A 81 5.43 -4.65 2.94
CA VAL A 81 4.64 -4.93 1.72
C VAL A 81 3.51 -3.92 1.55
N GLY A 82 2.81 -3.58 2.64
CA GLY A 82 1.75 -2.57 2.64
C GLY A 82 2.23 -1.21 2.11
N PHE A 83 3.34 -0.70 2.63
CA PHE A 83 3.94 0.55 2.18
C PHE A 83 4.48 0.47 0.76
N ALA A 84 5.11 -0.64 0.38
CA ALA A 84 5.61 -0.84 -0.97
C ALA A 84 4.46 -0.82 -2.00
N ALA A 85 3.40 -1.58 -1.75
CA ALA A 85 2.23 -1.64 -2.62
C ALA A 85 1.51 -0.29 -2.72
N LEU A 86 1.34 0.40 -1.59
CA LEU A 86 0.79 1.77 -1.55
C LEU A 86 1.65 2.75 -2.36
N GLY A 87 2.97 2.64 -2.25
CA GLY A 87 3.91 3.47 -3.00
C GLY A 87 3.78 3.30 -4.51
N VAL A 88 3.73 2.05 -4.99
CA VAL A 88 3.51 1.77 -6.42
C VAL A 88 2.13 2.24 -6.88
N TYR A 89 1.09 2.02 -6.07
CA TYR A 89 -0.26 2.52 -6.36
C TYR A 89 -0.26 4.05 -6.58
N MET A 90 0.38 4.82 -5.69
CA MET A 90 0.44 6.28 -5.80
C MET A 90 1.24 6.72 -7.02
N ALA A 91 2.34 6.03 -7.34
CA ALA A 91 3.14 6.32 -8.53
C ALA A 91 2.33 6.08 -9.82
N VAL A 92 1.66 4.94 -9.94
CA VAL A 92 0.81 4.62 -11.11
C VAL A 92 -0.35 5.63 -11.23
N SER A 93 -1.00 5.97 -10.11
CA SER A 93 -2.10 6.93 -10.09
C SER A 93 -1.66 8.35 -10.43
N GLY A 94 -0.44 8.74 -10.06
CA GLY A 94 0.16 10.03 -10.43
C GLY A 94 0.55 10.10 -11.91
N LEU A 95 1.06 9.00 -12.47
CA LEU A 95 1.43 8.91 -13.90
C LEU A 95 0.23 8.89 -14.84
N THR A 96 -0.93 8.48 -14.35
CA THR A 96 -2.19 8.44 -15.12
C THR A 96 -2.99 9.74 -15.05
N GLN A 97 -2.51 10.75 -14.32
CA GLN A 97 -3.11 12.07 -14.33
C GLN A 97 -3.03 12.69 -15.73
N SER A 98 -4.07 13.42 -16.12
CA SER A 98 -4.20 14.09 -17.42
C SER A 98 -3.06 15.08 -17.70
N SER A 99 -2.39 15.57 -16.65
CA SER A 99 -1.20 16.39 -16.74
C SER A 99 -0.14 15.92 -15.75
N LEU A 100 1.00 15.47 -16.27
CA LEU A 100 2.18 15.10 -15.48
C LEU A 100 2.82 16.31 -14.77
N ALA A 101 2.49 17.53 -15.20
CA ALA A 101 2.90 18.78 -14.54
C ALA A 101 1.88 19.24 -13.48
N SER A 102 0.79 18.50 -13.27
CA SER A 102 -0.14 18.81 -12.19
C SER A 102 0.57 18.63 -10.84
N VAL A 103 0.41 19.62 -9.95
CA VAL A 103 0.97 19.56 -8.59
C VAL A 103 0.53 18.27 -7.88
N LEU A 104 -0.72 17.86 -8.12
CA LEU A 104 -1.26 16.60 -7.60
C LEU A 104 -0.50 15.38 -8.15
N GLY A 105 -0.37 15.24 -9.47
CA GLY A 105 0.34 14.11 -10.09
C GLY A 105 1.80 14.01 -9.61
N VAL A 106 2.52 15.13 -9.58
CA VAL A 106 3.90 15.18 -9.07
C VAL A 106 3.95 14.79 -7.60
N SER A 107 3.05 15.31 -6.76
CA SER A 107 3.01 14.97 -5.33
C SER A 107 2.74 13.49 -5.09
N MET A 108 1.85 12.87 -5.88
CA MET A 108 1.55 11.44 -5.78
C MET A 108 2.75 10.59 -6.19
N ILE A 109 3.48 10.97 -7.24
CA ILE A 109 4.71 10.27 -7.67
C ILE A 109 5.79 10.37 -6.59
N VAL A 110 6.03 11.56 -6.04
CA VAL A 110 7.03 11.77 -4.97
C VAL A 110 6.67 11.00 -3.71
N ALA A 111 5.41 11.11 -3.26
CA ALA A 111 4.93 10.35 -2.12
C ALA A 111 5.00 8.83 -2.38
N GLY A 112 4.65 8.40 -3.59
CA GLY A 112 4.73 7.01 -4.02
C GLY A 112 6.15 6.46 -3.95
N ALA A 113 7.12 7.21 -4.46
CA ALA A 113 8.53 6.87 -4.35
C ALA A 113 9.00 6.79 -2.90
N GLY A 114 8.55 7.72 -2.04
CA GLY A 114 8.84 7.71 -0.60
C GLY A 114 8.30 6.48 0.10
N PHE A 115 7.03 6.14 -0.11
CA PHE A 115 6.41 4.95 0.49
C PHE A 115 7.01 3.65 -0.04
N LEU A 116 7.30 3.58 -1.34
CA LEU A 116 7.97 2.43 -1.94
C LEU A 116 9.37 2.23 -1.36
N GLY A 117 10.16 3.31 -1.32
CA GLY A 117 11.50 3.30 -0.74
C GLY A 117 11.48 2.89 0.74
N PHE A 118 10.55 3.44 1.51
CA PHE A 118 10.38 3.08 2.92
C PHE A 118 9.97 1.61 3.10
N GLY A 119 9.00 1.13 2.32
CA GLY A 119 8.55 -0.27 2.36
C GLY A 119 9.67 -1.24 2.03
N LEU A 120 10.43 -0.98 0.96
CA LEU A 120 11.58 -1.79 0.56
C LEU A 120 12.73 -1.72 1.56
N TYR A 121 13.05 -0.53 2.06
CA TYR A 121 14.04 -0.35 3.12
C TYR A 121 13.67 -1.19 4.33
N ARG A 122 12.41 -1.13 4.75
CA ARG A 122 11.91 -1.87 5.90
C ARG A 122 11.99 -3.38 5.70
N LEU A 123 11.63 -3.88 4.52
CA LEU A 123 11.79 -5.29 4.16
C LEU A 123 13.25 -5.75 4.20
N ARG A 124 14.20 -4.84 3.92
CA ARG A 124 15.63 -5.14 3.91
C ARG A 124 16.30 -5.02 5.28
N SER A 125 15.89 -4.06 6.10
CA SER A 125 16.55 -3.72 7.38
C SER A 125 16.21 -4.69 8.51
N GLY A 126 15.24 -5.59 8.33
CA GLY A 126 14.87 -6.61 9.31
C GLY A 126 13.98 -6.10 10.44
N VAL A 127 13.91 -6.87 11.52
CA VAL A 127 13.05 -6.61 12.68
C VAL A 127 13.30 -5.20 13.22
N PRO A 128 12.26 -4.37 13.43
CA PRO A 128 12.42 -3.09 14.12
C PRO A 128 12.92 -3.35 15.54
N THR A 129 14.21 -3.11 15.79
CA THR A 129 14.77 -3.23 17.14
C THR A 129 14.22 -2.10 18.01
N GLU A 130 13.64 -2.48 19.16
CA GLU A 130 13.08 -1.54 20.14
C GLU A 130 14.14 -0.62 20.78
N ASP A 131 15.43 -0.88 20.54
CA ASP A 131 16.57 -0.12 21.07
C ASP A 131 16.65 1.33 20.56
N ALA A 132 16.05 1.67 19.42
CA ALA A 132 16.03 3.05 18.92
C ALA A 132 15.06 3.97 19.71
N ALA A 133 14.15 3.40 20.51
CA ALA A 133 13.18 4.15 21.31
C ALA A 133 13.59 4.33 22.78
N ALA A 134 14.69 3.70 23.21
CA ALA A 134 15.20 3.80 24.59
C ALA A 134 16.32 4.85 24.75
N SER A 135 16.70 5.57 23.68
CA SER A 135 17.79 6.54 23.68
C SER A 135 17.39 7.99 23.36
N VAL A 136 16.13 8.38 23.58
CA VAL A 136 15.69 9.78 23.54
C VAL A 136 14.85 10.12 24.76
#